data_AF-A0A7J4ENU7-F1
#
_entry.id   AF-A0A7J4ENU7-F1
#
_cell.length_a   1.000
_cell.length_b   1.000
_cell.length_c   1.000
_cell.angle_alpha   90.00
_cell.angle_beta   90.00
_cell.angle_gamma   90.00
#
_symmetry.space_group_name_H-M   'P 1'
#
loop_
_entity.id
_entity.type
_entity.pdbx_description
1 polymer ?
#
loop_
_entity_poly.entity_id
_entity_poly.type
_entity_poly.pdbx_seq_one_letter_code
_entity_poly.pdbx_strand_id
1 'polypeptide(L)'
;MFKRNKLLIQLTILIILHLALLNPIVFAEEVDNADQTIDDENWIDYGTHTLNWGDIIEVGGYYFEATDFSVGSASEIKPGEEVWALLTIYKDETPIWRNVFSAGHRSVGEYIYTSEPDKELYTFTMNKTATYDDKIKVLCTEIVISSNIKSPYMKIQIYIKKILKPITVKEWINKTIKITKTIRKIAYMGERSIVHIKITNLSKVNPDKILVTDYLPVDLIVDPDQDLLWNITDSDIDDIKYSIRALKPGNYELPPAKVQLEYYGQNYIFYSNKPTIKVDGPYVIITKTASKKNISPSDTVDIKVTVKNIGNKATYVYVTDQLPANTKLVSGVLNFTTVLQPSGTNNTTTNNASTNTKYIKSDSTIYTNTYTIKCDSDVTLPAAVAQYMVPKQIDKYIVYRPSAPQSTEKYINPKFYSDIAKSSIIQISMQTPIEPNQTETPQNTTENQENTSNVDQTQTQSQISIENQTQSETKGGINETKNNKKFSIHGFEMFYALIVLLVLIGLRGKGDKG
;
A
#
# COMPACT_ATOMS: atom_id res chain seq x y z
N MET A 1 -18.38 -53.73 23.02
CA MET A 1 -16.97 -53.30 22.93
C MET A 1 -16.58 -52.67 21.59
N PHE A 2 -17.02 -53.18 20.43
CA PHE A 2 -16.59 -52.68 19.11
C PHE A 2 -16.93 -51.22 18.76
N LYS A 3 -18.04 -50.65 19.25
CA LYS A 3 -18.40 -49.24 18.98
C LYS A 3 -17.53 -48.20 19.71
N ARG A 4 -16.95 -48.57 20.86
CA ARG A 4 -16.16 -47.65 21.70
C ARG A 4 -14.74 -47.45 21.15
N ASN A 5 -14.17 -48.48 20.52
CA ASN A 5 -12.86 -48.40 19.86
C ASN A 5 -12.89 -47.56 18.58
N LYS A 6 -14.02 -47.52 17.85
CA LYS A 6 -14.15 -46.71 16.62
C LYS A 6 -14.15 -45.22 16.92
N LEU A 7 -14.77 -44.81 18.03
CA LEU A 7 -14.78 -43.42 18.48
C LEU A 7 -13.40 -42.96 18.99
N LEU A 8 -12.70 -43.83 19.71
CA LEU A 8 -11.33 -43.55 20.18
C LEU A 8 -10.37 -43.40 19.01
N ILE A 9 -10.42 -44.29 18.01
CA ILE A 9 -9.58 -44.19 16.81
C ILE A 9 -9.89 -42.90 16.02
N GLN A 10 -11.17 -42.54 15.86
CA GLN A 10 -11.53 -41.27 15.22
C GLN A 10 -11.04 -40.04 16.00
N LEU A 11 -11.10 -40.06 17.33
CA LEU A 11 -10.60 -38.97 18.16
C LEU A 11 -9.07 -38.86 18.09
N THR A 12 -8.35 -40.00 18.09
CA THR A 12 -6.88 -40.01 17.94
C THR A 12 -6.46 -39.51 16.56
N ILE A 13 -7.16 -39.89 15.49
CA ILE A 13 -6.90 -39.36 14.14
C ILE A 13 -7.18 -37.86 14.11
N LEU A 14 -8.25 -37.38 14.73
CA LEU A 14 -8.57 -35.94 14.79
C LEU A 14 -7.50 -35.15 15.55
N ILE A 15 -6.99 -35.69 16.66
CA ILE A 15 -5.93 -35.07 17.47
C ILE A 15 -4.59 -35.07 16.71
N ILE A 16 -4.25 -36.15 16.00
CA ILE A 16 -3.05 -36.21 15.15
C ILE A 16 -3.17 -35.20 13.99
N LEU A 17 -4.36 -35.06 13.39
CA LEU A 17 -4.61 -34.06 12.35
C LEU A 17 -4.49 -32.62 12.88
N HIS A 18 -4.98 -32.37 14.10
CA HIS A 18 -4.88 -31.06 14.75
C HIS A 18 -3.44 -30.72 15.18
N LEU A 19 -2.66 -31.72 15.61
CA LEU A 19 -1.23 -31.57 15.93
C LEU A 19 -0.38 -31.39 14.66
N ALA A 20 -0.74 -32.01 13.55
CA ALA A 20 -0.10 -31.79 12.25
C ALA A 20 -0.36 -30.39 11.69
N LEU A 21 -1.53 -29.80 11.98
CA LEU A 21 -1.87 -28.41 11.64
C LEU A 21 -1.18 -27.36 12.55
N LEU A 22 -0.64 -27.77 13.71
CA LEU A 22 0.08 -26.92 14.65
C LEU A 22 1.60 -26.93 14.46
N ASN A 23 2.13 -27.82 13.61
CA ASN A 23 3.54 -27.76 13.22
C ASN A 23 3.71 -26.69 12.13
N PRO A 24 4.53 -25.64 12.36
CA PRO A 24 4.86 -24.71 11.29
C PRO A 24 5.60 -25.50 10.20
N ILE A 25 4.99 -25.59 9.01
CA ILE A 25 5.66 -26.04 7.80
C ILE A 25 6.82 -25.07 7.59
N VAL A 26 8.04 -25.55 7.78
CA VAL A 26 9.27 -24.80 7.52
C VAL A 26 9.43 -24.72 6.01
N PHE A 27 9.06 -23.59 5.42
CA PHE A 27 9.42 -23.28 4.04
C PHE A 27 10.80 -22.62 4.06
N ALA A 28 11.83 -23.35 3.62
CA ALA A 28 13.11 -22.76 3.25
C ALA A 28 13.00 -22.19 1.83
N GLU A 29 13.55 -20.99 1.63
CA GLU A 29 13.62 -20.33 0.32
C GLU A 29 14.96 -20.68 -0.32
N GLU A 30 14.93 -21.26 -1.52
CA GLU A 30 16.09 -21.45 -2.40
C GLU A 30 16.00 -20.38 -3.48
N VAL A 31 16.96 -19.44 -3.49
CA VAL A 31 17.10 -18.43 -4.55
C VAL A 31 18.24 -18.90 -5.43
N ASP A 32 17.91 -19.43 -6.60
CA ASP A 32 18.88 -19.77 -7.64
C ASP A 32 19.64 -18.51 -8.08
N ASN A 33 20.96 -18.49 -7.84
CA ASN A 33 21.90 -17.77 -8.67
C ASN A 33 23.13 -18.66 -8.91
N ALA A 34 23.35 -18.96 -10.19
CA ALA A 34 24.51 -19.67 -10.66
C ALA A 34 25.78 -18.81 -10.50
N ASP A 35 26.73 -19.26 -9.68
CA ASP A 35 28.14 -19.37 -10.05
C ASP A 35 28.86 -20.33 -9.09
N GLN A 36 29.65 -21.25 -9.63
CA GLN A 36 30.36 -22.26 -8.84
C GLN A 36 31.62 -21.66 -8.21
N THR A 37 31.54 -21.22 -6.95
CA THR A 37 32.69 -21.16 -6.02
C THR A 37 32.19 -21.25 -4.59
N ILE A 38 32.53 -22.34 -3.88
CA ILE A 38 32.46 -22.57 -2.42
C ILE A 38 31.21 -22.02 -1.71
N ASP A 39 30.38 -22.95 -1.20
CA ASP A 39 29.10 -22.77 -0.51
C ASP A 39 29.18 -21.93 0.81
N ASP A 40 29.47 -20.62 0.68
CA ASP A 40 29.77 -19.68 1.78
C ASP A 40 28.56 -18.84 2.26
N GLU A 41 27.39 -18.89 1.62
CA GLU A 41 26.24 -18.04 1.99
C GLU A 41 25.58 -18.40 3.34
N ASN A 42 25.89 -19.58 3.89
CA ASN A 42 25.25 -20.13 5.10
C ASN A 42 26.10 -20.04 6.38
N TRP A 43 27.35 -19.58 6.30
CA TRP A 43 28.29 -19.52 7.42
C TRP A 43 28.66 -18.08 7.75
N ILE A 44 28.68 -17.74 9.04
CA ILE A 44 29.19 -16.45 9.52
C ILE A 44 30.65 -16.66 9.90
N ASP A 45 31.57 -15.96 9.23
CA ASP A 45 33.00 -15.93 9.56
C ASP A 45 33.25 -14.98 10.75
N TYR A 46 33.80 -15.53 11.82
CA TYR A 46 34.17 -14.79 13.03
C TYR A 46 35.65 -14.40 13.06
N GLY A 47 36.36 -14.59 11.95
CA GLY A 47 37.76 -14.23 11.78
C GLY A 47 38.72 -15.25 12.39
N THR A 48 40.01 -14.91 12.30
CA THR A 48 41.12 -15.73 12.81
C THR A 48 41.46 -15.33 14.25
N HIS A 49 41.63 -16.34 15.11
CA HIS A 49 41.96 -16.21 16.51
C HIS A 49 43.23 -17.00 16.82
N THR A 50 44.04 -16.49 17.75
CA THR A 50 45.23 -17.17 18.27
C THR A 50 44.93 -17.66 19.68
N LEU A 51 45.10 -18.95 19.94
CA LEU A 51 44.87 -19.59 21.23
C LEU A 51 46.17 -20.19 21.76
N ASN A 52 46.72 -19.64 22.84
CA ASN A 52 47.79 -20.29 23.58
C ASN A 52 47.25 -21.49 24.35
N TRP A 53 48.15 -22.38 24.79
CA TRP A 53 47.75 -23.51 25.60
C TRP A 53 47.02 -23.07 26.88
N GLY A 54 45.78 -23.54 27.02
CA GLY A 54 44.88 -23.23 28.12
C GLY A 54 44.01 -21.99 27.89
N ASP A 55 44.19 -21.27 26.78
CA ASP A 55 43.36 -20.10 26.46
C ASP A 55 41.94 -20.53 26.08
N ILE A 56 40.97 -19.73 26.52
CA ILE A 56 39.55 -19.85 26.19
C ILE A 56 39.07 -18.54 25.56
N ILE A 57 38.39 -18.63 24.42
CA ILE A 57 37.71 -17.48 23.78
C ILE A 57 36.22 -17.73 23.59
N GLU A 58 35.41 -16.68 23.72
CA GLU A 58 33.98 -16.73 23.44
C GLU A 58 33.69 -16.21 22.02
N VAL A 59 33.09 -17.04 21.18
CA VAL A 59 32.74 -16.70 19.80
C VAL A 59 31.34 -17.24 19.47
N GLY A 60 30.42 -16.34 19.09
CA GLY A 60 29.04 -16.69 18.71
C GLY A 60 28.27 -17.48 19.78
N GLY A 61 28.58 -17.25 21.06
CA GLY A 61 27.97 -17.94 22.20
C GLY A 61 28.51 -19.35 22.46
N TYR A 62 29.65 -19.73 21.87
CA TYR A 62 30.41 -20.94 22.21
C TYR A 62 31.76 -20.54 22.78
N TYR A 63 32.34 -21.42 23.61
CA TYR A 63 33.69 -21.23 24.14
C TYR A 63 34.65 -22.20 23.48
N PHE A 64 35.77 -21.69 22.97
CA PHE A 64 36.80 -22.48 22.28
C PHE A 64 38.05 -22.48 23.15
N GLU A 65 38.52 -23.67 23.53
CA GLU A 65 39.69 -23.86 24.37
C GLU A 65 40.75 -24.68 23.65
N ALA A 66 41.99 -24.19 23.63
CA ALA A 66 43.14 -25.01 23.26
C ALA A 66 43.57 -25.83 24.49
N THR A 67 42.88 -26.95 24.70
CA THR A 67 42.96 -27.76 25.93
C THR A 67 44.31 -28.44 26.09
N ASP A 68 44.91 -28.90 24.99
CA ASP A 68 46.14 -29.69 25.06
C ASP A 68 47.01 -29.55 23.79
N PHE A 69 48.31 -29.76 23.94
CA PHE A 69 49.28 -29.77 22.84
C PHE A 69 50.19 -30.98 22.98
N SER A 70 50.71 -31.49 21.86
CA SER A 70 51.61 -32.64 21.84
C SER A 70 52.88 -32.44 22.68
N VAL A 71 53.38 -31.20 22.75
CA VAL A 71 54.57 -30.79 23.51
C VAL A 71 54.42 -29.34 23.99
N GLY A 72 55.12 -28.98 25.07
CA GLY A 72 55.15 -27.61 25.60
C GLY A 72 56.27 -26.74 25.04
N SER A 73 57.35 -27.37 24.57
CA SER A 73 58.52 -26.70 24.01
C SER A 73 59.07 -27.47 22.81
N ALA A 74 59.72 -26.76 21.90
CA ALA A 74 60.34 -27.38 20.72
C ALA A 74 61.45 -28.39 21.08
N SER A 75 62.13 -28.20 22.21
CA SER A 75 63.17 -29.12 22.70
C SER A 75 62.64 -30.52 23.06
N GLU A 76 61.33 -30.65 23.22
CA GLU A 76 60.67 -31.91 23.60
C GLU A 76 60.28 -32.76 22.38
N ILE A 77 60.31 -32.17 21.18
CA ILE A 77 59.91 -32.84 19.94
C ILE A 77 60.96 -33.90 19.57
N LYS A 78 60.56 -35.18 19.52
CA LYS A 78 61.45 -36.23 19.02
C LYS A 78 61.25 -36.47 17.52
N PRO A 79 62.31 -36.88 16.79
CA PRO A 79 62.16 -37.26 15.38
C PRO A 79 61.09 -38.33 15.19
N GLY A 80 60.11 -38.04 14.34
CA GLY A 80 58.99 -38.95 14.03
C GLY A 80 57.74 -38.80 14.91
N GLU A 81 57.77 -37.95 15.94
CA GLU A 81 56.56 -37.60 16.70
C GLU A 81 55.67 -36.61 15.93
N GLU A 82 54.35 -36.79 16.05
CA GLU A 82 53.38 -35.87 15.45
C GLU A 82 53.15 -34.66 16.35
N VAL A 83 53.14 -33.49 15.74
CA VAL A 83 52.72 -32.26 16.40
C VAL A 83 51.22 -32.07 16.22
N TRP A 84 50.52 -31.93 17.35
CA TRP A 84 49.09 -31.77 17.38
C TRP A 84 48.61 -30.81 18.48
N ALA A 85 47.43 -30.26 18.29
CA ALA A 85 46.70 -29.46 19.28
C ALA A 85 45.27 -29.99 19.43
N LEU A 86 44.81 -30.10 20.68
CA LEU A 86 43.44 -30.48 21.03
C LEU A 86 42.61 -29.23 21.27
N LEU A 87 41.56 -29.06 20.47
CA LEU A 87 40.56 -28.02 20.64
C LEU A 87 39.30 -28.62 21.28
N THR A 88 38.85 -28.06 22.40
CA THR A 88 37.55 -28.36 23.01
C THR A 88 36.61 -27.18 22.81
N ILE A 89 35.37 -27.46 22.38
CA ILE A 89 34.30 -26.47 22.33
C ILE A 89 33.30 -26.75 23.43
N TYR A 90 32.90 -25.69 24.14
CA TYR A 90 31.89 -25.72 25.18
C TYR A 90 30.65 -24.91 24.79
N LYS A 91 29.51 -25.34 25.33
CA LYS A 91 28.28 -24.56 25.40
C LYS A 91 27.77 -24.60 26.82
N ASP A 92 27.55 -23.43 27.42
CA ASP A 92 27.06 -23.29 28.79
C ASP A 92 27.89 -24.16 29.78
N GLU A 93 29.22 -24.00 29.72
CA GLU A 93 30.23 -24.73 30.52
C GLU A 93 30.30 -26.25 30.28
N THR A 94 29.48 -26.81 29.39
CA THR A 94 29.49 -28.24 29.05
C THR A 94 30.32 -28.48 27.78
N PRO A 95 31.30 -29.40 27.79
CA PRO A 95 32.05 -29.73 26.58
C PRO A 95 31.13 -30.45 25.59
N ILE A 96 30.95 -29.87 24.40
CA ILE A 96 30.07 -30.39 23.35
C ILE A 96 30.84 -31.04 22.20
N TRP A 97 32.10 -30.65 21.99
CA TRP A 97 32.92 -31.19 20.91
C TRP A 97 34.40 -31.11 21.24
N ARG A 98 35.15 -32.10 20.76
CA ARG A 98 36.62 -32.14 20.84
C ARG A 98 37.18 -32.57 19.51
N ASN A 99 38.25 -31.91 19.05
CA ASN A 99 38.94 -32.29 17.84
C ASN A 99 40.45 -32.11 17.99
N VAL A 100 41.21 -33.06 17.43
CA VAL A 100 42.67 -33.01 17.39
C VAL A 100 43.09 -32.55 16.00
N PHE A 101 43.77 -31.41 15.93
CA PHE A 101 44.41 -30.93 14.72
C PHE A 101 45.87 -31.39 14.73
N SER A 102 46.23 -32.33 13.84
CA SER A 102 47.61 -32.86 13.70
C SER A 102 48.22 -32.45 12.36
N ALA A 103 49.49 -32.04 12.39
CA ALA A 103 50.29 -31.74 11.20
C ALA A 103 50.64 -33.00 10.37
N GLY A 104 50.35 -34.20 10.89
CA GLY A 104 50.67 -35.49 10.29
C GLY A 104 52.17 -35.80 10.27
N HIS A 105 52.56 -36.92 9.65
CA HIS A 105 53.95 -37.42 9.57
C HIS A 105 54.92 -36.58 8.71
N ARG A 106 54.69 -35.27 8.52
CA ARG A 106 55.72 -34.43 7.88
C ARG A 106 56.87 -34.28 8.86
N SER A 107 57.99 -34.88 8.49
CA SER A 107 59.17 -35.07 9.31
C SER A 107 59.61 -33.76 9.95
N VAL A 108 59.84 -33.79 11.26
CA VAL A 108 60.60 -32.74 11.94
C VAL A 108 61.99 -32.71 11.29
N GLY A 109 62.20 -31.80 10.34
CA GLY A 109 63.37 -31.82 9.45
C GLY A 109 63.21 -31.09 8.11
N GLU A 110 62.00 -30.69 7.71
CA GLU A 110 61.77 -29.84 6.53
C GLU A 110 61.22 -28.46 6.96
N TYR A 111 62.02 -27.68 7.72
CA TYR A 111 61.65 -26.31 8.14
C TYR A 111 62.50 -25.23 7.47
N ILE A 112 61.87 -24.10 7.20
CA ILE A 112 62.53 -22.84 6.87
C ILE A 112 63.17 -22.31 8.15
N TYR A 113 64.49 -22.38 8.27
CA TYR A 113 65.23 -21.56 9.22
C TYR A 113 65.02 -20.09 8.82
N THR A 114 64.15 -19.36 9.51
CA THR A 114 64.33 -17.90 9.53
C THR A 114 65.61 -17.66 10.29
N SER A 115 66.66 -17.29 9.57
CA SER A 115 68.01 -17.08 10.06
C SER A 115 68.07 -15.90 11.05
N GLU A 116 67.62 -16.12 12.28
CA GLU A 116 67.94 -15.31 13.46
C GLU A 116 68.45 -16.27 14.55
N PRO A 117 69.71 -16.15 15.01
CA PRO A 117 70.36 -17.14 15.88
C PRO A 117 69.69 -17.41 17.24
N ASP A 118 68.68 -16.63 17.62
CA ASP A 118 68.07 -16.65 18.96
C ASP A 118 66.54 -16.90 18.92
N LYS A 119 65.97 -17.44 17.84
CA LYS A 119 64.54 -17.77 17.74
C LYS A 119 64.30 -19.07 16.98
N GLU A 120 64.39 -20.21 17.67
CA GLU A 120 63.88 -21.46 17.11
C GLU A 120 62.34 -21.48 17.17
N LEU A 121 61.69 -20.81 16.22
CA LEU A 121 60.23 -20.80 16.06
C LEU A 121 59.81 -21.90 15.07
N TYR A 122 59.16 -22.94 15.55
CA TYR A 122 58.59 -23.99 14.71
C TYR A 122 57.13 -23.66 14.42
N THR A 123 56.87 -23.22 13.19
CA THR A 123 55.51 -22.98 12.69
C THR A 123 55.10 -24.12 11.78
N PHE A 124 54.07 -24.84 12.20
CA PHE A 124 53.46 -25.93 11.46
C PHE A 124 52.25 -25.36 10.74
N THR A 125 52.40 -25.00 9.47
CA THR A 125 51.26 -24.53 8.66
C THR A 125 50.26 -25.66 8.46
N MET A 126 49.04 -25.40 8.88
CA MET A 126 47.90 -26.30 8.84
C MET A 126 46.88 -25.75 7.84
N ASN A 127 46.16 -26.62 7.16
CA ASN A 127 44.97 -26.24 6.38
C ASN A 127 43.94 -27.34 6.61
N LYS A 128 43.59 -27.53 7.88
CA LYS A 128 42.72 -28.62 8.33
C LYS A 128 41.43 -28.05 8.87
N THR A 129 40.34 -28.45 8.25
CA THR A 129 38.99 -28.06 8.65
C THR A 129 38.34 -29.19 9.40
N ALA A 130 37.63 -28.85 10.48
CA ALA A 130 36.79 -29.77 11.21
C ALA A 130 35.42 -29.13 11.47
N THR A 131 34.37 -29.94 11.37
CA THR A 131 32.98 -29.47 11.50
C THR A 131 32.27 -30.27 12.59
N TYR A 132 31.54 -29.57 13.44
CA TYR A 132 30.69 -30.14 14.48
C TYR A 132 29.21 -29.95 14.14
N ASP A 133 28.48 -31.06 14.00
CA ASP A 133 27.01 -31.14 13.85
C ASP A 133 26.43 -30.14 12.84
N ASP A 134 27.19 -29.83 11.78
CA ASP A 134 26.84 -28.82 10.79
C ASP A 134 26.47 -27.45 11.41
N LYS A 135 26.98 -27.14 12.59
CA LYS A 135 26.72 -25.91 13.35
C LYS A 135 27.96 -25.04 13.49
N ILE A 136 29.12 -25.67 13.65
CA ILE A 136 30.41 -25.00 13.82
C ILE A 136 31.41 -25.62 12.86
N LYS A 137 32.13 -24.78 12.11
CA LYS A 137 33.25 -25.16 11.25
C LYS A 137 34.48 -24.41 11.74
N VAL A 138 35.56 -25.13 12.03
CA VAL A 138 36.83 -24.56 12.48
C VAL A 138 37.91 -24.95 11.50
N LEU A 139 38.63 -23.94 10.98
CA LEU A 139 39.82 -24.13 10.15
C LEU A 139 41.04 -23.82 11.00
N CYS A 140 41.87 -24.83 11.28
CA CYS A 140 43.17 -24.62 11.89
C CYS A 140 44.20 -24.30 10.81
N THR A 141 44.81 -23.11 10.91
CA THR A 141 45.75 -22.57 9.91
C THR A 141 47.21 -22.75 10.30
N GLU A 142 47.53 -22.81 11.60
CA GLU A 142 48.87 -23.14 12.07
C GLU A 142 48.87 -23.59 13.53
N ILE A 143 49.87 -24.39 13.87
CA ILE A 143 50.30 -24.68 15.23
C ILE A 143 51.73 -24.13 15.36
N VAL A 144 52.02 -23.40 16.43
CA VAL A 144 53.31 -22.77 16.66
C VAL A 144 53.89 -23.23 17.99
N ILE A 145 55.10 -23.76 17.93
CA ILE A 145 55.84 -24.28 19.09
C ILE A 145 57.25 -23.70 19.02
N SER A 146 57.80 -23.24 20.13
CA SER A 146 59.15 -22.69 20.17
C SER A 146 59.74 -22.84 21.57
N SER A 147 61.07 -22.94 21.64
CA SER A 147 61.82 -22.82 22.90
C SER A 147 61.82 -21.39 23.46
N ASN A 148 61.47 -20.38 22.64
CA ASN A 148 61.58 -18.96 22.98
C ASN A 148 60.22 -18.25 23.13
N ILE A 149 59.11 -18.99 23.09
CA ILE A 149 57.76 -18.47 23.42
C ILE A 149 57.31 -19.03 24.76
N LYS A 150 56.50 -18.27 25.49
CA LYS A 150 56.05 -18.64 26.85
C LYS A 150 55.08 -19.83 26.86
N SER A 151 54.34 -20.03 25.79
CA SER A 151 53.33 -21.08 25.64
C SER A 151 53.15 -21.37 24.15
N PRO A 152 53.02 -22.64 23.73
CA PRO A 152 52.64 -22.97 22.37
C PRO A 152 51.23 -22.45 22.08
N TYR A 153 50.93 -22.20 20.80
CA TYR A 153 49.62 -21.70 20.40
C TYR A 153 49.17 -22.28 19.06
N MET A 154 47.88 -22.20 18.80
CA MET A 154 47.29 -22.51 17.50
C MET A 154 46.55 -21.29 16.95
N LYS A 155 46.51 -21.15 15.62
CA LYS A 155 45.60 -20.22 14.95
C LYS A 155 44.43 -20.97 14.34
N ILE A 156 43.23 -20.47 14.65
CA ILE A 156 41.98 -21.02 14.16
C ILE A 156 41.12 -19.92 13.54
N GLN A 157 40.47 -20.23 12.42
CA GLN A 157 39.40 -19.43 11.87
C GLN A 157 38.06 -20.12 12.16
N ILE A 158 37.12 -19.36 12.71
CA ILE A 158 35.86 -19.90 13.23
C ILE A 158 34.70 -19.46 12.34
N TYR A 159 33.89 -20.44 11.95
CA TYR A 159 32.66 -20.24 11.22
C TYR A 159 31.50 -20.86 12.00
N ILE A 160 30.42 -20.10 12.20
CA ILE A 160 29.20 -20.62 12.84
C ILE A 160 28.05 -20.51 11.85
N LYS A 161 27.26 -21.58 11.73
CA LYS A 161 26.15 -21.65 10.78
C LYS A 161 25.08 -20.62 11.13
N LYS A 162 24.57 -19.92 10.13
CA LYS A 162 23.49 -18.94 10.29
C LYS A 162 22.20 -19.66 10.69
N ILE A 163 21.70 -19.39 11.90
CA ILE A 163 20.40 -19.89 12.33
C ILE A 163 19.32 -19.01 11.71
N LEU A 164 18.65 -19.51 10.66
CA LEU A 164 17.47 -18.87 10.10
C LEU A 164 16.28 -19.08 11.06
N LYS A 165 15.71 -18.00 11.58
CA LYS A 165 14.48 -18.07 12.38
C LYS A 165 13.34 -18.57 11.47
N PRO A 166 12.48 -19.49 11.94
CA PRO A 166 11.31 -19.90 11.17
C PRO A 166 10.44 -18.66 10.93
N ILE A 167 10.12 -18.40 9.67
CA ILE A 167 9.12 -17.39 9.30
C ILE A 167 7.72 -17.95 9.59
N THR A 168 6.81 -17.10 10.03
CA THR A 168 5.41 -17.52 10.19
C THR A 168 4.75 -17.65 8.81
N VAL A 169 3.73 -18.50 8.67
CA VAL A 169 2.93 -18.63 7.43
C VAL A 169 2.40 -17.26 6.97
N LYS A 170 2.02 -16.39 7.93
CA LYS A 170 1.59 -15.02 7.65
C LYS A 170 2.69 -14.16 7.02
N GLU A 171 3.90 -14.21 7.56
CA GLU A 171 5.04 -13.47 7.01
C GLU A 171 5.44 -13.99 5.62
N TRP A 172 5.39 -15.30 5.42
CA TRP A 172 5.66 -15.92 4.13
C TRP A 172 4.66 -15.50 3.05
N ILE A 173 3.34 -15.56 3.33
CA ILE A 173 2.31 -15.16 2.38
C ILE A 173 2.43 -13.66 2.05
N ASN A 174 2.73 -12.83 3.06
CA ASN A 174 2.93 -11.39 2.86
C ASN A 174 4.10 -11.06 1.91
N LYS A 175 5.12 -11.92 1.84
CA LYS A 175 6.24 -11.76 0.88
C LYS A 175 5.92 -12.35 -0.49
N THR A 176 4.95 -13.26 -0.57
CA THR A 176 4.68 -14.05 -1.77
C THR A 176 3.69 -13.39 -2.72
N ILE A 177 2.75 -12.60 -2.21
CA ILE A 177 1.73 -11.93 -3.02
C ILE A 177 2.09 -10.46 -3.22
N LYS A 178 2.25 -10.04 -4.49
CA LYS A 178 2.47 -8.65 -4.87
C LYS A 178 1.28 -8.11 -5.64
N ILE A 179 0.82 -6.90 -5.31
CA ILE A 179 -0.29 -6.25 -6.00
C ILE A 179 0.14 -4.89 -6.49
N THR A 180 -0.13 -4.63 -7.76
CA THR A 180 0.16 -3.35 -8.41
C THR A 180 -1.07 -2.87 -9.14
N LYS A 181 -1.40 -1.59 -8.97
CA LYS A 181 -2.48 -0.89 -9.67
C LYS A 181 -1.85 0.21 -10.50
N THR A 182 -2.19 0.23 -11.79
CA THR A 182 -1.59 1.12 -12.78
C THR A 182 -2.65 1.81 -13.62
N ILE A 183 -2.34 3.02 -14.02
CA ILE A 183 -3.16 3.86 -14.91
C ILE A 183 -2.22 4.83 -15.63
N ARG A 184 -2.63 5.33 -16.80
CA ARG A 184 -1.91 6.42 -17.47
C ARG A 184 -1.85 7.68 -16.61
N LYS A 185 -0.74 8.43 -16.72
CA LYS A 185 -0.51 9.65 -15.93
C LYS A 185 -1.40 10.83 -16.34
N ILE A 186 -1.77 10.91 -17.61
CA ILE A 186 -2.54 12.02 -18.17
C ILE A 186 -3.73 11.46 -18.96
N ALA A 187 -4.90 12.06 -18.77
CA ALA A 187 -6.11 11.82 -19.50
C ALA A 187 -6.81 13.13 -19.84
N TYR A 188 -7.73 13.07 -20.79
CA TYR A 188 -8.65 14.17 -21.04
C TYR A 188 -10.02 13.89 -20.40
N MET A 189 -10.72 14.93 -19.96
CA MET A 189 -12.09 14.81 -19.48
C MET A 189 -12.96 14.15 -20.56
N GLY A 190 -13.81 13.21 -20.15
CA GLY A 190 -14.61 12.41 -21.08
C GLY A 190 -13.89 11.28 -21.81
N GLU A 191 -12.56 11.19 -21.74
CA GLU A 191 -11.82 10.09 -22.34
C GLU A 191 -11.76 8.89 -21.39
N ARG A 192 -11.95 7.69 -21.94
CA ARG A 192 -11.76 6.44 -21.22
C ARG A 192 -10.28 6.21 -20.91
N SER A 193 -9.97 5.87 -19.67
CA SER A 193 -8.65 5.48 -19.18
C SER A 193 -8.72 4.07 -18.62
N ILE A 194 -7.78 3.21 -19.02
CA ILE A 194 -7.74 1.83 -18.53
C ILE A 194 -6.96 1.80 -17.22
N VAL A 195 -7.59 1.29 -16.17
CA VAL A 195 -6.96 0.86 -14.92
C VAL A 195 -6.61 -0.61 -15.05
N HIS A 196 -5.40 -0.97 -14.64
CA HIS A 196 -4.92 -2.34 -14.63
C HIS A 196 -4.43 -2.70 -13.23
N ILE A 197 -5.12 -3.66 -12.60
CA ILE A 197 -4.72 -4.29 -11.35
C ILE A 197 -4.02 -5.60 -11.71
N LYS A 198 -2.74 -5.68 -11.41
CA LYS A 198 -1.93 -6.87 -11.56
C LYS A 198 -1.61 -7.42 -10.18
N ILE A 199 -2.05 -8.64 -9.93
CA ILE A 199 -1.67 -9.42 -8.76
C ILE A 199 -0.56 -10.37 -9.25
N THR A 200 0.42 -10.73 -8.42
CA THR A 200 1.54 -11.59 -8.82
C THR A 200 1.86 -12.57 -7.71
N ASN A 201 1.95 -13.84 -8.07
CA ASN A 201 2.30 -14.95 -7.18
C ASN A 201 3.78 -15.27 -7.31
N LEU A 202 4.58 -14.89 -6.34
CA LEU A 202 6.03 -15.09 -6.41
C LEU A 202 6.46 -16.52 -6.03
N SER A 203 5.61 -17.27 -5.30
CA SER A 203 5.97 -18.57 -4.71
C SER A 203 4.92 -19.66 -4.98
N LYS A 204 4.12 -19.53 -6.05
CA LYS A 204 3.11 -20.51 -6.50
C LYS A 204 2.11 -20.93 -5.39
N VAL A 205 1.68 -19.98 -4.56
CA VAL A 205 0.60 -20.22 -3.59
C VAL A 205 -0.69 -20.56 -4.35
N ASN A 206 -1.39 -21.61 -3.96
CA ASN A 206 -2.68 -21.95 -4.56
C ASN A 206 -3.81 -21.60 -3.57
N PRO A 207 -4.35 -20.37 -3.60
CA PRO A 207 -5.38 -19.96 -2.66
C PRO A 207 -6.73 -20.61 -2.95
N ASP A 208 -7.48 -20.89 -1.89
CA ASP A 208 -8.81 -21.51 -1.96
C ASP A 208 -9.84 -20.54 -2.57
N LYS A 209 -9.67 -19.24 -2.29
CA LYS A 209 -10.56 -18.17 -2.77
C LYS A 209 -9.81 -16.85 -2.86
N ILE A 210 -10.06 -16.10 -3.92
CA ILE A 210 -9.57 -14.72 -4.08
C ILE A 210 -10.74 -13.80 -4.39
N LEU A 211 -10.94 -12.78 -3.56
CA LEU A 211 -11.90 -11.70 -3.78
C LEU A 211 -11.15 -10.39 -3.95
N VAL A 212 -11.37 -9.73 -5.08
CA VAL A 212 -10.76 -8.43 -5.38
C VAL A 212 -11.85 -7.36 -5.41
N THR A 213 -11.63 -6.27 -4.69
CA THR A 213 -12.57 -5.13 -4.64
C THR A 213 -11.81 -3.84 -4.88
N ASP A 214 -12.41 -2.91 -5.62
CA ASP A 214 -11.83 -1.61 -5.89
C ASP A 214 -12.86 -0.48 -5.80
N TYR A 215 -12.37 0.76 -5.67
CA TYR A 215 -13.19 1.94 -5.48
C TYR A 215 -12.67 3.10 -6.34
N LEU A 216 -13.54 4.07 -6.62
CA LEU A 216 -13.19 5.29 -7.34
C LEU A 216 -13.57 6.55 -6.54
N PRO A 217 -12.81 7.64 -6.69
CA PRO A 217 -13.23 8.97 -6.26
C PRO A 217 -14.55 9.40 -6.92
N VAL A 218 -15.31 10.28 -6.26
CA VAL A 218 -16.66 10.71 -6.68
C VAL A 218 -16.78 11.26 -8.10
N ASP A 219 -15.74 11.92 -8.63
CA ASP A 219 -15.75 12.51 -9.98
C ASP A 219 -15.16 11.57 -11.06
N LEU A 220 -14.88 10.31 -10.71
CA LEU A 220 -14.47 9.26 -11.62
C LEU A 220 -15.55 8.17 -11.65
N ILE A 221 -16.00 7.83 -12.84
CA ILE A 221 -16.99 6.76 -13.06
C ILE A 221 -16.38 5.62 -13.86
N VAL A 222 -16.93 4.43 -13.68
CA VAL A 222 -16.60 3.26 -14.51
C VAL A 222 -17.38 3.38 -15.82
N ASP A 223 -16.72 3.14 -16.96
CA ASP A 223 -17.33 3.32 -18.27
C ASP A 223 -16.78 2.30 -19.29
N PRO A 224 -17.55 1.28 -19.71
CA PRO A 224 -18.98 1.08 -19.43
C PRO A 224 -19.28 0.70 -17.96
N ASP A 225 -20.52 0.92 -17.53
CA ASP A 225 -20.97 0.60 -16.17
C ASP A 225 -20.70 -0.89 -15.86
N GLN A 226 -19.98 -1.14 -14.77
CA GLN A 226 -19.71 -2.49 -14.25
C GLN A 226 -19.33 -2.43 -12.77
N ASP A 227 -19.49 -3.56 -12.07
CA ASP A 227 -19.07 -3.70 -10.68
C ASP A 227 -17.54 -3.81 -10.56
N LEU A 228 -17.00 -3.23 -9.49
CA LEU A 228 -15.58 -3.33 -9.13
C LEU A 228 -15.36 -4.40 -8.05
N LEU A 229 -15.95 -5.57 -8.28
CA LEU A 229 -15.89 -6.73 -7.39
C LEU A 229 -15.71 -7.99 -8.24
N TRP A 230 -14.60 -8.71 -8.03
CA TRP A 230 -14.23 -9.89 -8.81
C TRP A 230 -13.93 -11.07 -7.89
N ASN A 231 -14.52 -12.23 -8.19
CA ASN A 231 -14.21 -13.50 -7.53
C ASN A 231 -13.37 -14.34 -8.50
N ILE A 232 -12.11 -14.62 -8.14
CA ILE A 232 -11.14 -15.29 -9.00
C ILE A 232 -10.93 -16.71 -8.48
N THR A 233 -11.03 -17.67 -9.39
CA THR A 233 -10.79 -19.10 -9.15
C THR A 233 -9.63 -19.57 -10.06
N ASP A 234 -8.62 -20.23 -9.49
CA ASP A 234 -7.45 -20.86 -10.16
C ASP A 234 -6.20 -19.98 -10.41
N SER A 235 -5.13 -20.62 -10.92
CA SER A 235 -3.75 -20.64 -10.40
C SER A 235 -2.72 -19.72 -11.06
N ASP A 236 -3.11 -18.95 -12.08
CA ASP A 236 -2.29 -17.84 -12.59
C ASP A 236 -2.98 -16.54 -12.21
N ILE A 237 -2.53 -16.00 -11.09
CA ILE A 237 -3.01 -14.72 -10.57
C ILE A 237 -3.20 -13.69 -11.70
N ASP A 238 -4.45 -13.29 -11.90
CA ASP A 238 -4.94 -12.66 -13.14
C ASP A 238 -4.72 -11.13 -13.20
N ASP A 239 -4.73 -10.60 -14.42
CA ASP A 239 -4.65 -9.18 -14.76
C ASP A 239 -6.05 -8.59 -14.91
N ILE A 240 -6.58 -7.94 -13.87
CA ILE A 240 -7.89 -7.28 -13.93
C ILE A 240 -7.76 -5.93 -14.62
N LYS A 241 -8.58 -5.68 -15.64
CA LYS A 241 -8.62 -4.40 -16.35
C LYS A 241 -10.03 -3.84 -16.36
N TYR A 242 -10.14 -2.55 -16.09
CA TYR A 242 -11.41 -1.83 -16.20
C TYR A 242 -11.18 -0.41 -16.72
N SER A 243 -12.23 0.17 -17.30
CA SER A 243 -12.16 1.50 -17.92
C SER A 243 -12.90 2.51 -17.05
N ILE A 244 -12.29 3.69 -16.89
CA ILE A 244 -12.87 4.81 -16.15
C ILE A 244 -12.93 6.07 -16.99
N ARG A 245 -13.86 6.95 -16.66
CA ARG A 245 -14.00 8.27 -17.28
C ARG A 245 -14.16 9.34 -16.20
N ALA A 246 -13.51 10.47 -16.39
CA ALA A 246 -13.58 11.60 -15.48
C ALA A 246 -14.71 12.57 -15.86
N LEU A 247 -15.44 13.03 -14.85
CA LEU A 247 -16.53 14.00 -14.98
C LEU A 247 -16.07 15.45 -14.83
N LYS A 248 -14.89 15.67 -14.21
CA LYS A 248 -14.28 16.98 -14.01
C LYS A 248 -12.78 16.92 -14.30
N PRO A 249 -12.15 18.06 -14.66
CA PRO A 249 -10.70 18.15 -14.71
C PRO A 249 -10.13 18.23 -13.29
N GLY A 250 -8.92 17.72 -13.11
CA GLY A 250 -8.29 17.67 -11.79
C GLY A 250 -7.19 16.64 -11.70
N ASN A 251 -6.59 16.54 -10.51
CA ASN A 251 -5.67 15.46 -10.19
C ASN A 251 -6.40 14.48 -9.28
N TYR A 252 -6.45 13.22 -9.67
CA TYR A 252 -7.11 12.16 -8.91
C TYR A 252 -6.08 11.16 -8.43
N GLU A 253 -6.15 10.81 -7.15
CA GLU A 253 -5.49 9.64 -6.60
C GLU A 253 -6.52 8.51 -6.54
N LEU A 254 -6.20 7.37 -7.15
CA LEU A 254 -7.04 6.19 -7.08
C LEU A 254 -6.77 5.50 -5.73
N PRO A 255 -7.82 5.11 -4.98
CA PRO A 255 -7.64 4.34 -3.77
C PRO A 255 -7.02 2.96 -4.11
N PRO A 256 -6.41 2.29 -3.12
CA PRO A 256 -5.79 1.00 -3.36
C PRO A 256 -6.87 -0.06 -3.58
N ALA A 257 -6.65 -0.94 -4.55
CA ALA A 257 -7.45 -2.14 -4.70
C ALA A 257 -7.17 -3.07 -3.50
N LYS A 258 -8.22 -3.72 -3.00
CA LYS A 258 -8.17 -4.66 -1.88
C LYS A 258 -8.29 -6.07 -2.43
N VAL A 259 -7.38 -6.95 -2.02
CA VAL A 259 -7.45 -8.39 -2.32
C VAL A 259 -7.59 -9.15 -1.02
N GLN A 260 -8.61 -9.98 -0.93
CA GLN A 260 -8.85 -10.91 0.16
C GLN A 260 -8.58 -12.31 -0.36
N LEU A 261 -7.65 -12.99 0.29
CA LEU A 261 -7.17 -14.31 -0.10
C LEU A 261 -7.40 -15.28 1.05
N GLU A 262 -8.04 -16.41 0.77
CA GLU A 262 -8.21 -17.51 1.71
C GLU A 262 -7.19 -18.60 1.39
N TYR A 263 -6.43 -19.04 2.40
CA TYR A 263 -5.44 -20.09 2.27
C TYR A 263 -5.37 -20.91 3.55
N TYR A 264 -5.61 -22.22 3.45
CA TYR A 264 -5.74 -23.14 4.60
C TYR A 264 -6.77 -22.65 5.64
N GLY A 265 -7.90 -22.13 5.16
CA GLY A 265 -8.98 -21.60 6.00
C GLY A 265 -8.67 -20.29 6.73
N GLN A 266 -7.52 -19.66 6.44
CA GLN A 266 -7.13 -18.37 7.00
C GLN A 266 -7.27 -17.26 5.96
N ASN A 267 -7.74 -16.09 6.41
CA ASN A 267 -7.97 -14.94 5.56
C ASN A 267 -6.81 -13.94 5.63
N TYR A 268 -6.29 -13.56 4.46
CA TYR A 268 -5.23 -12.58 4.27
C TYR A 268 -5.76 -11.40 3.45
N ILE A 269 -5.31 -10.19 3.79
CA ILE A 269 -5.76 -8.96 3.12
C ILE A 269 -4.54 -8.19 2.63
N PHE A 270 -4.58 -7.83 1.36
CA PHE A 270 -3.54 -7.07 0.68
C PHE A 270 -4.13 -5.83 0.02
N TYR A 271 -3.29 -4.80 -0.12
CA TYR A 271 -3.65 -3.55 -0.76
C TYR A 271 -2.64 -3.23 -1.86
N SER A 272 -3.12 -2.73 -2.99
CA SER A 272 -2.26 -2.19 -4.04
C SER A 272 -1.65 -0.84 -3.63
N ASN A 273 -0.79 -0.30 -4.49
CA ASN A 273 -0.43 1.12 -4.47
C ASN A 273 -1.63 2.02 -4.87
N LYS A 274 -1.44 3.34 -4.71
CA LYS A 274 -2.40 4.39 -5.06
C LYS A 274 -1.89 5.21 -6.25
N PRO A 275 -2.16 4.80 -7.51
CA PRO A 275 -1.68 5.56 -8.65
C PRO A 275 -2.47 6.86 -8.83
N THR A 276 -1.85 7.87 -9.44
CA THR A 276 -2.47 9.17 -9.72
C THR A 276 -2.67 9.38 -11.21
N ILE A 277 -3.71 10.13 -11.55
CA ILE A 277 -4.06 10.53 -12.91
C ILE A 277 -4.41 12.02 -12.95
N LYS A 278 -3.78 12.76 -13.85
CA LYS A 278 -4.11 14.14 -14.17
C LYS A 278 -5.12 14.17 -15.32
N VAL A 279 -6.27 14.78 -15.09
CA VAL A 279 -7.33 14.95 -16.08
C VAL A 279 -7.37 16.40 -16.54
N ASP A 280 -7.14 16.59 -17.82
CA ASP A 280 -7.19 17.87 -18.50
C ASP A 280 -8.52 18.03 -19.24
N GLY A 281 -9.19 19.16 -19.05
CA GLY A 281 -10.47 19.40 -19.72
C GLY A 281 -11.10 20.74 -19.38
N PRO A 282 -12.08 21.16 -20.20
CA PRO A 282 -12.96 22.27 -19.86
C PRO A 282 -13.94 21.84 -18.78
N TYR A 283 -14.48 22.76 -18.00
CA TYR A 283 -15.63 22.46 -17.16
C TYR A 283 -16.48 23.72 -17.03
N VAL A 284 -17.63 23.73 -17.71
CA VAL A 284 -18.47 24.92 -17.85
C VAL A 284 -19.63 24.86 -16.87
N ILE A 285 -19.80 25.94 -16.11
CA ILE A 285 -20.98 26.18 -15.29
C ILE A 285 -21.80 27.30 -15.93
N ILE A 286 -23.13 27.21 -15.82
CA ILE A 286 -24.06 28.21 -16.32
C ILE A 286 -25.02 28.63 -15.21
N THR A 287 -25.21 29.94 -15.06
CA THR A 287 -26.10 30.54 -14.07
C THR A 287 -27.08 31.45 -14.79
N LYS A 288 -28.37 31.34 -14.44
CA LYS A 288 -29.43 32.20 -14.95
C LYS A 288 -30.07 32.92 -13.78
N THR A 289 -30.29 34.23 -13.90
CA THR A 289 -30.92 35.07 -12.87
C THR A 289 -31.87 36.07 -13.49
N ALA A 290 -32.93 36.44 -12.77
CA ALA A 290 -33.87 37.50 -13.16
C ALA A 290 -33.70 38.71 -12.23
N SER A 291 -33.83 39.93 -12.76
CA SER A 291 -33.74 41.17 -11.97
C SER A 291 -34.91 41.34 -11.01
N LYS A 292 -36.07 40.74 -11.32
CA LYS A 292 -37.28 40.73 -10.49
C LYS A 292 -37.80 39.31 -10.33
N LYS A 293 -38.31 38.99 -9.14
CA LYS A 293 -39.09 37.76 -8.86
C LYS A 293 -40.58 38.01 -8.79
N ASN A 294 -40.98 39.24 -8.43
CA ASN A 294 -42.37 39.67 -8.39
C ASN A 294 -42.58 40.78 -9.42
N ILE A 295 -43.67 40.71 -10.18
CA ILE A 295 -43.96 41.63 -11.28
C ILE A 295 -45.41 42.11 -11.26
N SER A 296 -45.64 43.29 -11.84
CA SER A 296 -46.97 43.73 -12.25
C SER A 296 -47.22 43.39 -13.73
N PRO A 297 -48.48 43.34 -14.20
CA PRO A 297 -48.77 43.16 -15.63
C PRO A 297 -47.99 44.17 -16.47
N SER A 298 -47.40 43.71 -17.57
CA SER A 298 -46.59 44.51 -18.48
C SER A 298 -45.22 44.98 -17.97
N ASP A 299 -44.78 44.54 -16.78
CA ASP A 299 -43.41 44.76 -16.33
C ASP A 299 -42.39 44.14 -17.29
N THR A 300 -41.24 44.80 -17.37
CA THR A 300 -40.04 44.23 -17.98
C THR A 300 -39.13 43.64 -16.91
N VAL A 301 -38.50 42.52 -17.26
CA VAL A 301 -37.56 41.80 -16.41
C VAL A 301 -36.29 41.54 -17.22
N ASP A 302 -35.15 41.89 -16.63
CA ASP A 302 -33.84 41.59 -17.22
C ASP A 302 -33.42 40.20 -16.77
N ILE A 303 -33.11 39.36 -17.75
CA ILE A 303 -32.58 38.02 -17.53
C ILE A 303 -31.11 38.03 -17.86
N LYS A 304 -30.30 37.59 -16.90
CA LYS A 304 -28.86 37.49 -17.02
C LYS A 304 -28.46 36.03 -17.06
N VAL A 305 -27.85 35.61 -18.16
CA VAL A 305 -27.27 34.28 -18.38
C VAL A 305 -25.75 34.41 -18.35
N THR A 306 -25.12 33.79 -17.35
CA THR A 306 -23.68 33.82 -17.15
C THR A 306 -23.11 32.42 -17.36
N VAL A 307 -22.13 32.29 -18.23
CA VAL A 307 -21.34 31.05 -18.39
C VAL A 307 -19.92 31.28 -17.90
N LYS A 308 -19.36 30.30 -17.21
CA LYS A 308 -18.00 30.34 -16.67
C LYS A 308 -17.30 29.01 -16.90
N ASN A 309 -16.08 29.06 -17.42
CA ASN A 309 -15.21 27.90 -17.48
C ASN A 309 -14.35 27.85 -16.21
N ILE A 310 -14.57 26.83 -15.39
CA ILE A 310 -13.79 26.50 -14.20
C ILE A 310 -12.83 25.32 -14.44
N GLY A 311 -12.74 24.84 -15.68
CA GLY A 311 -11.77 23.84 -16.08
C GLY A 311 -10.40 24.43 -16.44
N ASN A 312 -9.47 23.53 -16.76
CA ASN A 312 -8.08 23.87 -17.04
C ASN A 312 -7.73 23.93 -18.55
N LYS A 313 -8.74 23.79 -19.43
CA LYS A 313 -8.61 23.98 -20.89
C LYS A 313 -9.64 24.98 -21.40
N ALA A 314 -9.26 25.76 -22.42
CA ALA A 314 -10.16 26.66 -23.12
C ALA A 314 -11.23 25.86 -23.86
N THR A 315 -12.41 26.43 -24.08
CA THR A 315 -13.53 25.73 -24.72
C THR A 315 -14.40 26.66 -25.55
N TYR A 316 -14.93 26.14 -26.66
CA TYR A 316 -15.97 26.81 -27.42
C TYR A 316 -17.33 26.44 -26.83
N VAL A 317 -18.16 27.44 -26.57
CA VAL A 317 -19.47 27.27 -25.94
C VAL A 317 -20.54 27.85 -26.85
N TYR A 318 -21.58 27.04 -27.10
CA TYR A 318 -22.84 27.46 -27.68
C TYR A 318 -23.92 27.47 -26.60
N VAL A 319 -24.51 28.62 -26.33
CA VAL A 319 -25.54 28.79 -25.31
C VAL A 319 -26.88 29.07 -25.98
N THR A 320 -27.91 28.36 -25.52
CA THR A 320 -29.28 28.55 -25.96
C THR A 320 -30.20 28.70 -24.76
N ASP A 321 -31.07 29.69 -24.83
CA ASP A 321 -32.16 29.89 -23.89
C ASP A 321 -33.51 29.88 -24.64
N GLN A 322 -34.58 29.62 -23.90
CA GLN A 322 -35.94 29.49 -24.43
C GLN A 322 -36.89 30.36 -23.62
N LEU A 323 -37.84 30.97 -24.32
CA LEU A 323 -38.90 31.78 -23.71
C LEU A 323 -40.22 31.00 -23.69
N PRO A 324 -40.93 30.98 -22.55
CA PRO A 324 -42.30 30.45 -22.47
C PRO A 324 -43.29 31.26 -23.32
N ALA A 325 -44.40 30.63 -23.71
CA ALA A 325 -45.40 31.23 -24.62
C ALA A 325 -46.04 32.54 -24.11
N ASN A 326 -46.06 32.76 -22.80
CA ASN A 326 -46.62 33.95 -22.15
C ASN A 326 -45.60 35.09 -21.92
N THR A 327 -44.44 35.02 -22.58
CA THR A 327 -43.42 36.08 -22.53
C THR A 327 -43.06 36.60 -23.91
N LYS A 328 -42.67 37.87 -23.98
CA LYS A 328 -42.17 38.50 -25.20
C LYS A 328 -40.75 39.00 -25.00
N LEU A 329 -39.86 38.69 -25.92
CA LEU A 329 -38.52 39.28 -25.95
C LEU A 329 -38.64 40.76 -26.32
N VAL A 330 -38.14 41.64 -25.46
CA VAL A 330 -38.11 43.09 -25.69
C VAL A 330 -36.77 43.51 -26.28
N SER A 331 -35.67 42.96 -25.78
CA SER A 331 -34.31 43.27 -26.24
C SER A 331 -33.34 42.13 -25.93
N GLY A 332 -32.18 42.13 -26.60
CA GLY A 332 -31.13 41.12 -26.42
C GLY A 332 -31.27 39.90 -27.32
N VAL A 333 -30.48 38.86 -27.04
CA VAL A 333 -30.45 37.61 -27.83
C VAL A 333 -30.59 36.40 -26.90
N LEU A 334 -31.31 35.37 -27.36
CA LEU A 334 -31.52 34.13 -26.59
C LEU A 334 -30.46 33.06 -26.85
N ASN A 335 -29.66 33.24 -27.90
CA ASN A 335 -28.57 32.34 -28.24
C ASN A 335 -27.30 33.14 -28.55
N PHE A 336 -26.17 32.59 -28.14
CA PHE A 336 -24.86 33.19 -28.40
C PHE A 336 -23.78 32.12 -28.41
N THR A 337 -22.64 32.45 -29.01
CA THR A 337 -21.44 31.61 -29.01
C THR A 337 -20.28 32.41 -28.43
N THR A 338 -19.38 31.73 -27.73
CA THR A 338 -18.17 32.37 -27.19
C THR A 338 -17.07 31.34 -26.95
N VAL A 339 -15.84 31.82 -26.79
CA VAL A 339 -14.71 31.01 -26.34
C VAL A 339 -14.39 31.41 -24.90
N LEU A 340 -14.42 30.44 -23.99
CA LEU A 340 -14.08 30.66 -22.58
C LEU A 340 -12.67 30.14 -22.28
N GLN A 341 -11.82 30.99 -21.73
CA GLN A 341 -10.45 30.62 -21.31
C GLN A 341 -10.44 29.80 -20.01
N PRO A 342 -9.37 29.05 -19.71
CA PRO A 342 -9.21 28.32 -18.45
C PRO A 342 -9.22 29.25 -17.23
N SER A 343 -9.74 28.76 -16.11
CA SER A 343 -9.64 29.48 -14.83
C SER A 343 -8.18 29.74 -14.46
N GLY A 344 -7.83 30.97 -14.09
CA GLY A 344 -6.47 31.36 -13.67
C GLY A 344 -5.59 31.98 -14.77
N THR A 345 -6.13 32.17 -15.98
CA THR A 345 -5.43 32.95 -17.02
C THR A 345 -5.57 34.44 -16.67
N ASN A 346 -4.48 35.08 -16.23
CA ASN A 346 -4.46 36.53 -16.03
C ASN A 346 -4.63 37.22 -17.40
N ASN A 347 -5.65 38.05 -17.53
CA ASN A 347 -5.91 38.85 -18.73
C ASN A 347 -4.66 39.67 -19.07
N THR A 348 -3.95 39.28 -20.13
CA THR A 348 -2.87 40.07 -20.70
C THR A 348 -3.40 40.69 -21.98
N THR A 349 -3.90 41.91 -21.86
CA THR A 349 -4.28 42.77 -22.99
C THR A 349 -3.02 43.03 -23.82
N THR A 350 -2.93 42.40 -24.99
CA THR A 350 -1.89 42.71 -25.97
C THR A 350 -2.50 43.58 -27.07
N ASN A 351 -2.12 44.86 -27.07
CA ASN A 351 -2.48 45.80 -28.14
C ASN A 351 -1.63 45.49 -29.38
N ASN A 352 -2.21 44.76 -30.35
CA ASN A 352 -1.60 44.64 -31.68
C ASN A 352 -2.05 45.81 -32.56
N ALA A 353 -1.23 46.87 -32.60
CA ALA A 353 -1.37 47.99 -33.51
C ALA A 353 -0.88 47.59 -34.91
N SER A 354 -1.69 46.89 -35.72
CA SER A 354 -1.39 46.73 -37.17
C SER A 354 -2.56 46.30 -38.08
N THR A 355 -3.76 45.99 -37.58
CA THR A 355 -4.90 45.71 -38.47
C THR A 355 -6.18 46.30 -37.91
N ASN A 356 -6.87 47.13 -38.69
CA ASN A 356 -8.21 47.68 -38.40
C ASN A 356 -9.32 46.59 -38.46
N THR A 357 -9.09 45.49 -37.75
CA THR A 357 -10.07 44.43 -37.48
C THR A 357 -10.11 44.23 -35.99
N LYS A 358 -11.16 44.74 -35.34
CA LYS A 358 -11.43 44.56 -33.92
C LYS A 358 -11.91 43.12 -33.69
N TYR A 359 -10.98 42.16 -33.69
CA TYR A 359 -11.24 40.86 -33.06
C TYR A 359 -11.30 41.10 -31.57
N ILE A 360 -12.51 41.15 -31.00
CA ILE A 360 -12.70 41.08 -29.55
C ILE A 360 -12.29 39.67 -29.14
N LYS A 361 -11.01 39.47 -28.81
CA LYS A 361 -10.55 38.31 -28.05
C LYS A 361 -11.23 38.43 -26.68
N SER A 362 -12.36 37.76 -26.47
CA SER A 362 -12.86 37.54 -25.13
C SER A 362 -11.93 36.51 -24.47
N ASP A 363 -10.87 37.02 -23.88
CA ASP A 363 -9.93 36.36 -22.98
C ASP A 363 -10.58 36.01 -21.62
N SER A 364 -11.87 36.28 -21.47
CA SER A 364 -12.59 36.12 -20.23
C SER A 364 -12.96 34.65 -19.97
N THR A 365 -12.62 34.19 -18.78
CA THR A 365 -13.07 32.90 -18.20
C THR A 365 -14.59 32.86 -17.96
N ILE A 366 -15.24 34.04 -18.01
CA ILE A 366 -16.66 34.26 -17.78
C ILE A 366 -17.21 35.08 -18.95
N TYR A 367 -18.41 34.73 -19.43
CA TYR A 367 -19.18 35.56 -20.34
C TYR A 367 -20.61 35.73 -19.79
N THR A 368 -21.16 36.92 -19.95
CA THR A 368 -22.50 37.27 -19.51
C THR A 368 -23.30 37.81 -20.68
N ASN A 369 -24.45 37.23 -20.93
CA ASN A 369 -25.49 37.76 -21.81
C ASN A 369 -26.67 38.25 -20.99
N THR A 370 -27.21 39.42 -21.35
CA THR A 370 -28.41 39.98 -20.73
C THR A 370 -29.45 40.24 -21.81
N TYR A 371 -30.68 39.80 -21.56
CA TYR A 371 -31.82 40.07 -22.43
C TYR A 371 -33.03 40.47 -21.59
N THR A 372 -33.90 41.31 -22.14
CA THR A 372 -35.07 41.82 -21.44
C THR A 372 -36.33 41.16 -21.98
N ILE A 373 -37.18 40.68 -21.08
CA ILE A 373 -38.50 40.12 -21.42
C ILE A 373 -39.61 40.99 -20.85
N LYS A 374 -40.77 40.94 -21.50
CA LYS A 374 -42.03 41.44 -20.96
C LYS A 374 -42.88 40.25 -20.52
N CYS A 375 -43.44 40.35 -19.32
CA CYS A 375 -44.27 39.33 -18.71
C CYS A 375 -45.66 39.90 -18.39
N ASP A 376 -46.71 39.19 -18.75
CA ASP A 376 -48.10 39.60 -18.50
C ASP A 376 -48.80 38.68 -17.46
N SER A 377 -48.12 37.64 -16.98
CA SER A 377 -48.60 36.66 -15.99
C SER A 377 -47.43 35.95 -15.32
N ASP A 378 -47.72 35.09 -14.33
CA ASP A 378 -46.75 34.17 -13.74
C ASP A 378 -45.99 33.40 -14.83
N VAL A 379 -44.67 33.37 -14.72
CA VAL A 379 -43.82 32.69 -15.71
C VAL A 379 -42.76 31.83 -15.05
N THR A 380 -42.66 30.60 -15.56
CA THR A 380 -41.55 29.68 -15.33
C THR A 380 -40.59 29.73 -16.50
N LEU A 381 -39.42 30.36 -16.33
CA LEU A 381 -38.38 30.36 -17.35
C LEU A 381 -37.60 29.04 -17.31
N PRO A 382 -37.49 28.31 -18.43
CA PRO A 382 -36.72 27.07 -18.48
C PRO A 382 -35.23 27.32 -18.25
N ALA A 383 -34.50 26.24 -17.98
CA ALA A 383 -33.06 26.27 -17.87
C ALA A 383 -32.40 26.70 -19.20
N ALA A 384 -31.45 27.63 -19.13
CA ALA A 384 -30.53 27.87 -20.23
C ALA A 384 -29.58 26.67 -20.36
N VAL A 385 -29.21 26.35 -21.59
CA VAL A 385 -28.36 25.20 -21.92
C VAL A 385 -27.09 25.70 -22.59
N ALA A 386 -25.93 25.26 -22.10
CA ALA A 386 -24.63 25.48 -22.71
C ALA A 386 -24.07 24.15 -23.21
N GLN A 387 -23.92 24.02 -24.52
CA GLN A 387 -23.16 22.94 -25.14
C GLN A 387 -21.74 23.41 -25.34
N TYR A 388 -20.76 22.65 -24.89
CA TYR A 388 -19.36 23.06 -24.98
C TYR A 388 -18.48 21.94 -25.51
N MET A 389 -17.46 22.31 -26.28
CA MET A 389 -16.57 21.37 -26.91
C MET A 389 -15.11 21.80 -26.85
N VAL A 390 -14.22 20.80 -26.75
CA VAL A 390 -12.78 21.02 -26.81
C VAL A 390 -12.16 20.25 -27.96
N PRO A 391 -11.37 20.94 -28.82
CA PRO A 391 -10.50 20.25 -29.74
C PRO A 391 -9.46 19.50 -28.92
N LYS A 392 -9.41 18.15 -29.04
CA LYS A 392 -8.31 17.39 -28.45
C LYS A 392 -7.01 17.93 -29.04
N GLN A 393 -6.08 18.29 -28.16
CA GLN A 393 -4.74 18.70 -28.56
C GLN A 393 -4.15 17.51 -29.34
N ILE A 394 -3.76 17.74 -30.58
CA ILE A 394 -3.30 16.67 -31.45
C ILE A 394 -1.94 16.25 -30.91
N ASP A 395 -1.86 15.06 -30.32
CA ASP A 395 -0.59 14.50 -29.88
C ASP A 395 0.33 14.43 -31.10
N LYS A 396 1.45 15.17 -31.04
CA LYS A 396 2.43 15.24 -32.12
C LYS A 396 3.14 13.89 -32.22
N TYR A 397 2.78 13.08 -33.22
CA TYR A 397 3.52 11.85 -33.52
C TYR A 397 4.46 12.09 -34.69
N ILE A 398 5.76 11.91 -34.46
CA ILE A 398 6.79 11.98 -35.49
C ILE A 398 6.92 10.60 -36.11
N VAL A 399 6.53 10.46 -37.38
CA VAL A 399 6.80 9.23 -38.15
C VAL A 399 8.23 9.32 -38.66
N TYR A 400 9.14 8.53 -38.09
CA TYR A 400 10.48 8.40 -38.62
C TYR A 400 10.44 7.46 -39.84
N ARG A 401 10.62 8.01 -41.04
CA ARG A 401 10.92 7.21 -42.23
C ARG A 401 12.44 7.22 -42.43
N PRO A 402 13.13 6.07 -42.34
CA PRO A 402 14.58 6.01 -42.44
C PRO A 402 15.18 6.51 -43.77
N SER A 403 14.36 6.78 -44.79
CA SER A 403 14.80 7.10 -46.16
C SER A 403 14.21 8.39 -46.76
N ALA A 404 13.54 9.25 -45.97
CA ALA A 404 13.00 10.52 -46.47
C ALA A 404 13.66 11.73 -45.77
N PRO A 405 14.17 12.74 -46.50
CA PRO A 405 14.88 13.87 -45.91
C PRO A 405 14.00 14.88 -45.17
N GLN A 406 12.67 14.67 -45.08
CA GLN A 406 11.79 15.46 -44.23
C GLN A 406 10.74 14.58 -43.53
N SER A 407 10.67 14.69 -42.21
CA SER A 407 9.58 14.12 -41.42
C SER A 407 8.26 14.77 -41.82
N THR A 408 7.35 14.00 -42.42
CA THR A 408 5.99 14.48 -42.67
C THR A 408 5.19 14.46 -41.36
N GLU A 409 4.86 15.64 -40.84
CA GLU A 409 3.93 15.78 -39.72
C GLU A 409 2.53 15.36 -40.19
N LYS A 410 1.96 14.30 -39.59
CA LYS A 410 0.60 13.85 -39.90
C LYS A 410 -0.28 14.05 -38.67
N TYR A 411 -1.18 15.03 -38.76
CA TYR A 411 -2.21 15.26 -37.74
C TYR A 411 -3.28 14.18 -37.85
N ILE A 412 -3.48 13.40 -36.79
CA ILE A 412 -4.59 12.45 -36.70
C ILE A 412 -5.87 13.25 -36.40
N ASN A 413 -6.98 12.86 -37.04
CA ASN A 413 -8.32 13.43 -36.87
C ASN A 413 -8.59 13.88 -35.40
N PRO A 414 -8.85 15.17 -35.15
CA PRO A 414 -9.11 15.64 -33.79
C PRO A 414 -10.39 14.95 -33.25
N LYS A 415 -10.24 14.16 -32.19
CA LYS A 415 -11.41 13.70 -31.43
C LYS A 415 -11.92 14.90 -30.63
N PHE A 416 -13.17 15.29 -30.79
CA PHE A 416 -13.75 16.37 -30.00
C PHE A 416 -14.41 15.78 -28.75
N TYR A 417 -14.12 16.36 -27.59
CA TYR A 417 -14.95 16.16 -26.40
C TYR A 417 -16.09 17.18 -26.45
N SER A 418 -17.32 16.76 -26.15
CA SER A 418 -18.47 17.64 -26.03
C SER A 418 -19.30 17.28 -24.80
N ASP A 419 -19.84 18.29 -24.12
CA ASP A 419 -20.66 18.11 -22.92
C ASP A 419 -21.68 19.26 -22.77
N ILE A 420 -22.62 19.12 -21.83
CA ILE A 420 -23.78 19.99 -21.67
C ILE A 420 -23.89 20.46 -20.21
N ALA A 421 -23.96 21.77 -20.01
CA ALA A 421 -24.32 22.38 -18.72
C ALA A 421 -25.72 23.02 -18.81
N LYS A 422 -26.47 22.97 -17.70
CA LYS A 422 -27.82 23.56 -17.61
C LYS A 422 -27.91 24.48 -16.39
N SER A 423 -28.61 25.61 -16.54
CA SER A 423 -28.88 26.50 -15.41
C SER A 423 -30.05 26.00 -14.57
N SER A 424 -30.30 26.64 -13.44
CA SER A 424 -31.58 26.50 -12.74
C SER A 424 -32.74 27.09 -13.56
N ILE A 425 -33.95 26.59 -13.27
CA ILE A 425 -35.24 27.18 -13.68
C ILE A 425 -35.51 28.42 -12.82
N ILE A 426 -36.17 29.45 -13.37
CA ILE A 426 -36.56 30.66 -12.63
C ILE A 426 -38.08 30.78 -12.60
N GLN A 427 -38.63 31.06 -11.42
CA GLN A 427 -40.03 31.41 -11.22
C GLN A 427 -40.15 32.93 -11.00
N ILE A 428 -41.07 33.56 -11.74
CA ILE A 428 -41.46 34.96 -11.59
C ILE A 428 -42.97 34.99 -11.40
N SER A 429 -43.45 35.61 -10.32
CA SER A 429 -44.85 35.63 -9.93
C SER A 429 -45.44 37.04 -9.96
N MET A 430 -46.74 37.14 -10.21
CA MET A 430 -47.48 38.39 -10.12
C MET A 430 -47.56 38.82 -8.66
N GLN A 431 -47.41 40.11 -8.43
CA GLN A 431 -47.64 40.68 -7.11
C GLN A 431 -49.13 40.53 -6.78
N THR A 432 -49.46 39.81 -5.71
CA THR A 432 -50.84 39.74 -5.22
C THR A 432 -51.28 41.17 -4.88
N PRO A 433 -52.47 41.62 -5.34
CA PRO A 433 -52.99 42.91 -4.96
C PRO A 433 -53.01 42.99 -3.44
N ILE A 434 -52.37 44.02 -2.88
CA ILE A 434 -52.50 44.34 -1.46
C ILE A 434 -53.98 44.70 -1.29
N GLU A 435 -54.73 43.85 -0.59
CA GLU A 435 -56.11 44.12 -0.24
C GLU A 435 -56.14 45.44 0.55
N PRO A 436 -56.96 46.44 0.17
CA PRO A 436 -57.03 47.69 0.91
C PRO A 436 -57.53 47.39 2.32
N ASN A 437 -56.64 47.57 3.29
CA ASN A 437 -56.91 47.39 4.71
C ASN A 437 -58.21 48.12 5.08
N GLN A 438 -59.22 47.37 5.53
CA GLN A 438 -60.45 47.95 6.04
C GLN A 438 -60.11 48.80 7.27
N THR A 439 -60.65 50.01 7.26
CA THR A 439 -60.61 51.00 8.34
C THR A 439 -61.21 50.42 9.62
N GLU A 440 -60.38 50.03 10.60
CA GLU A 440 -60.86 49.83 11.96
C GLU A 440 -60.97 51.17 12.69
N THR A 441 -62.15 51.47 13.21
CA THR A 441 -62.46 52.57 14.13
C THR A 441 -62.85 51.95 15.49
N PRO A 442 -62.50 52.55 16.63
CA PRO A 442 -62.06 51.84 17.83
C PRO A 442 -63.18 51.50 18.82
N GLN A 443 -63.03 50.40 19.55
CA GLN A 443 -63.75 50.17 20.81
C GLN A 443 -62.78 50.01 21.99
N ASN A 444 -62.90 50.98 22.90
CA ASN A 444 -62.43 51.00 24.28
C ASN A 444 -62.80 49.71 25.04
N THR A 445 -61.86 49.18 25.83
CA THR A 445 -62.09 48.98 27.27
C THR A 445 -60.77 49.09 28.03
N THR A 446 -60.81 49.92 29.07
CA THR A 446 -59.76 50.34 30.00
C THR A 446 -59.53 49.28 31.08
N GLU A 447 -58.27 49.02 31.47
CA GLU A 447 -57.79 49.14 32.87
C GLU A 447 -56.27 48.86 32.98
N ASN A 448 -55.54 49.93 33.37
CA ASN A 448 -54.44 50.08 34.35
C ASN A 448 -53.57 48.87 34.71
N GLN A 449 -52.27 48.95 35.03
CA GLN A 449 -51.14 49.89 35.14
C GLN A 449 -49.98 48.93 35.55
N GLU A 450 -48.72 49.00 35.15
CA GLU A 450 -47.68 49.95 35.57
C GLU A 450 -46.32 49.46 34.99
N ASN A 451 -45.50 50.39 34.47
CA ASN A 451 -44.03 50.52 34.52
C ASN A 451 -43.12 49.25 34.67
N THR A 452 -42.01 49.04 33.94
CA THR A 452 -40.94 49.96 33.50
C THR A 452 -40.03 49.37 32.39
N SER A 453 -39.66 50.23 31.42
CA SER A 453 -38.36 50.40 30.71
C SER A 453 -37.51 49.22 30.14
N ASN A 454 -37.45 49.18 28.80
CA ASN A 454 -36.28 49.23 27.89
C ASN A 454 -35.12 48.21 27.98
N VAL A 455 -34.89 47.43 26.89
CA VAL A 455 -33.84 47.62 25.85
C VAL A 455 -33.62 46.33 25.00
N ASP A 456 -33.59 46.55 23.68
CA ASP A 456 -32.98 45.82 22.54
C ASP A 456 -33.28 44.35 22.15
N GLN A 457 -33.90 44.26 20.95
CA GLN A 457 -33.48 43.55 19.73
C GLN A 457 -32.95 42.12 19.82
N THR A 458 -33.66 41.18 19.17
CA THR A 458 -33.02 40.25 18.22
C THR A 458 -34.01 39.59 17.26
N GLN A 459 -33.59 39.56 15.98
CA GLN A 459 -34.21 38.87 14.85
C GLN A 459 -34.08 37.35 15.01
N THR A 460 -35.15 36.60 14.74
CA THR A 460 -35.11 35.13 14.72
C THR A 460 -35.00 34.63 13.28
N GLN A 461 -33.85 34.02 12.96
CA GLN A 461 -33.67 33.12 11.82
C GLN A 461 -34.27 31.75 12.15
N SER A 462 -35.08 31.20 11.26
CA SER A 462 -35.43 29.78 11.24
C SER A 462 -34.63 29.06 10.14
N GLN A 463 -33.60 28.32 10.55
CA GLN A 463 -33.00 27.25 9.76
C GLN A 463 -33.48 25.91 10.33
N ILE A 464 -34.03 25.09 9.44
CA ILE A 464 -34.41 23.69 9.69
C ILE A 464 -33.14 22.84 9.54
N SER A 465 -32.79 22.12 10.60
CA SER A 465 -31.71 21.12 10.63
C SER A 465 -32.30 19.72 10.56
N ILE A 466 -31.70 18.90 9.70
CA ILE A 466 -31.95 17.47 9.51
C ILE A 466 -31.24 16.69 10.62
N GLU A 467 -31.97 15.74 11.18
CA GLU A 467 -31.59 14.84 12.26
C GLU A 467 -30.68 13.70 11.73
N ASN A 468 -29.54 13.48 12.37
CA ASN A 468 -28.78 12.23 12.30
C ASN A 468 -28.37 11.86 13.72
N GLN A 469 -28.97 10.80 14.26
CA GLN A 469 -28.62 10.24 15.56
C GLN A 469 -27.42 9.28 15.41
N THR A 470 -26.43 9.46 16.27
CA THR A 470 -25.43 8.43 16.61
C THR A 470 -25.32 8.41 18.12
N GLN A 471 -25.76 7.32 18.75
CA GLN A 471 -25.64 7.10 20.19
C GLN A 471 -24.21 6.67 20.54
N SER A 472 -23.68 7.32 21.57
CA SER A 472 -22.47 6.98 22.31
C SER A 472 -22.84 6.22 23.58
N GLU A 473 -21.91 5.42 24.10
CA GLU A 473 -21.76 4.99 25.51
C GLU A 473 -20.62 3.95 25.55
N THR A 474 -19.73 3.81 26.54
CA THR A 474 -19.34 4.56 27.74
C THR A 474 -17.97 3.99 28.15
N LYS A 475 -17.07 4.81 28.72
CA LYS A 475 -15.80 4.36 29.31
C LYS A 475 -15.96 4.22 30.82
N GLY A 476 -15.64 3.05 31.37
CA GLY A 476 -15.40 2.82 32.80
C GLY A 476 -14.04 2.13 32.99
N GLY A 477 -13.12 2.79 33.69
CA GLY A 477 -11.80 2.27 34.03
C GLY A 477 -11.77 1.76 35.47
N ILE A 478 -11.08 0.64 35.70
CA ILE A 478 -10.73 0.11 37.03
C ILE A 478 -9.27 -0.40 37.00
N ASN A 479 -8.60 -0.17 38.13
CA ASN A 479 -7.18 -0.26 38.43
C ASN A 479 -6.51 -1.62 38.23
N GLU A 480 -5.23 -1.58 37.83
CA GLU A 480 -4.29 -2.70 37.81
C GLU A 480 -3.63 -2.92 39.17
N THR A 481 -3.66 -4.16 39.66
CA THR A 481 -2.83 -4.63 40.77
C THR A 481 -1.88 -5.72 40.26
N LYS A 482 -0.57 -5.47 40.39
CA LYS A 482 0.52 -6.42 40.10
C LYS A 482 0.39 -7.68 40.95
N ASN A 483 0.45 -8.85 40.31
CA ASN A 483 0.81 -10.11 40.97
C ASN A 483 1.63 -11.00 40.02
N ASN A 484 2.92 -11.14 40.33
CA ASN A 484 3.83 -12.12 39.75
C ASN A 484 3.44 -13.52 40.24
N LYS A 485 3.04 -14.41 39.34
CA LYS A 485 3.00 -15.86 39.61
C LYS A 485 3.83 -16.62 38.58
N LYS A 486 4.89 -17.23 39.10
CA LYS A 486 5.82 -18.16 38.47
C LYS A 486 5.04 -19.40 38.02
N PHE A 487 4.91 -19.62 36.71
CA PHE A 487 4.32 -20.85 36.17
C PHE A 487 5.40 -21.94 36.14
N SER A 488 5.20 -22.97 36.97
CA SER A 488 6.04 -24.16 37.02
C SER A 488 5.66 -25.13 35.89
N ILE A 489 6.63 -25.48 35.06
CA ILE A 489 6.52 -26.48 33.99
C ILE A 489 6.66 -27.86 34.64
N HIS A 490 5.58 -28.42 35.17
CA HIS A 490 5.50 -29.82 35.61
C HIS A 490 4.31 -30.58 34.99
N GLY A 491 3.55 -29.94 34.09
CA GLY A 491 2.37 -30.55 33.46
C GLY A 491 2.66 -31.40 32.21
N PHE A 492 3.82 -31.24 31.58
CA PHE A 492 4.11 -31.86 30.27
C PHE A 492 4.63 -33.32 30.41
N GLU A 493 5.38 -33.61 31.47
CA GLU A 493 5.91 -34.95 31.80
C GLU A 493 4.80 -35.95 32.17
N MET A 494 3.79 -35.49 32.93
CA MET A 494 2.63 -36.31 33.32
C MET A 494 1.77 -36.73 32.12
N PHE A 495 1.75 -35.95 31.05
CA PHE A 495 0.95 -36.23 29.86
C PHE A 495 1.59 -37.32 28.98
N TYR A 496 2.92 -37.32 28.86
CA TYR A 496 3.66 -38.38 28.17
C TYR A 496 3.63 -39.71 28.94
N ALA A 497 3.75 -39.68 30.27
CA ALA A 497 3.63 -40.87 31.10
C ALA A 497 2.24 -41.53 30.97
N LEU A 498 1.17 -40.74 30.88
CA LEU A 498 -0.20 -41.24 30.72
C LEU A 498 -0.42 -41.90 29.33
N ILE A 499 0.18 -41.33 28.27
CA ILE A 499 0.09 -41.87 26.91
C ILE A 499 0.87 -43.19 26.80
N VAL A 500 2.08 -43.26 27.37
CA VAL A 500 2.89 -44.50 27.38
C VAL A 500 2.19 -45.60 28.20
N LEU A 501 1.56 -45.26 29.33
CA LEU A 501 0.78 -46.21 30.13
C LEU A 501 -0.43 -46.76 29.38
N LEU A 502 -1.13 -45.93 28.61
CA LEU A 502 -2.28 -46.36 27.79
C LEU A 502 -1.87 -47.25 26.61
N VAL A 503 -0.69 -47.00 26.01
CA VAL A 503 -0.13 -47.85 24.95
C VAL A 503 0.31 -49.21 25.51
N LEU A 504 0.92 -49.25 26.70
CA LEU A 504 1.34 -50.49 27.35
C LEU A 504 0.15 -51.36 27.81
N ILE A 505 -0.94 -50.74 28.28
CA ILE A 505 -2.17 -51.47 28.63
C ILE A 505 -2.86 -52.02 27.37
N GLY A 506 -2.78 -51.30 26.25
CA GLY A 506 -3.31 -51.76 24.96
C GLY A 506 -2.58 -52.96 24.34
N LEU A 507 -1.29 -53.11 24.61
CA LEU A 507 -0.47 -54.21 24.07
C LEU A 507 -0.55 -55.52 24.89
N ARG A 508 -1.00 -55.48 26.15
CA ARG A 508 -1.04 -56.66 27.04
C ARG A 508 -2.29 -57.55 26.87
N GLY A 509 -3.23 -57.19 25.98
CA GLY A 509 -4.49 -57.91 25.77
C GLY A 509 -4.46 -59.04 24.72
N LYS A 510 -3.29 -59.45 24.23
CA LYS A 510 -3.15 -60.48 23.19
C LYS A 510 -2.06 -61.48 23.57
N GLY A 511 -2.41 -62.41 24.46
CA GLY A 511 -1.54 -63.53 24.83
C GLY A 511 -2.22 -64.42 25.86
N ASP A 512 -3.00 -65.37 25.38
CA ASP A 512 -3.00 -66.78 25.81
C ASP A 512 -4.32 -67.48 25.44
N LYS A 513 -4.22 -68.28 24.37
CA LYS A 513 -4.96 -69.53 24.23
C LYS A 513 -3.91 -70.62 24.05
N GLY A 514 -3.69 -71.32 25.15
CA GLY A 514 -2.96 -72.57 25.34
C GLY A 514 -3.40 -73.09 26.69
#